data_AF-A0A913HJ61-F1
#
_entry.id   AF-A0A913HJ61-F1
#
_cell.length_a   1.000
_cell.length_b   1.000
_cell.length_c   1.000
_cell.angle_alpha   90.00
_cell.angle_beta   90.00
_cell.angle_gamma   90.00
#
_symmetry.space_group_name_H-M   'P 1'
#
loop_
_entity.id
_entity.type
_entity.pdbx_description
1 polymer ?
#
loop_
_entity_poly.entity_id
_entity_poly.type
_entity_poly.pdbx_seq_one_letter_code
_entity_poly.pdbx_strand_id
1 'polypeptide(L)'
;MNLFILIFIILIHNTVDTNLPNIEYESWMLEDMPKRTRFTNVSECKLPPDVGKTCDNDNINTTSKIVYYFDPILLECYPMMYKGCNGNQNMFADRDECKSYCLQSDYDGCRGGIKPSERMCGWNSTCEDENLNKTEHYMCSNNYMLVIGKKYDHCCYKETELFLQSKEDLVRCMGGNFSKAIPVKLDKKGYHPKWLLGRSCSHNFCPPNTICQQKDLYAYCCYVN
;
A
#
# COMPACT_ATOMS: atom_id res chain seq x y z
N MET A 1 -10.29 39.71 18.55
CA MET A 1 -9.73 38.46 17.99
C MET A 1 -10.26 38.34 16.56
N ASN A 2 -9.38 38.44 15.56
CA ASN A 2 -9.76 38.74 14.18
C ASN A 2 -10.55 37.59 13.54
N LEU A 3 -11.72 37.87 12.98
CA LEU A 3 -12.59 36.88 12.30
C LEU A 3 -11.83 36.10 11.21
N PHE A 4 -10.86 36.75 10.55
CA PHE A 4 -9.96 36.12 9.57
C PHE A 4 -9.07 35.01 10.13
N ILE A 5 -8.61 35.13 11.38
CA ILE A 5 -7.77 34.10 12.02
C ILE A 5 -8.62 32.86 12.34
N LEU A 6 -9.87 33.05 12.79
CA LEU A 6 -10.82 31.96 13.03
C LEU A 6 -11.15 31.19 11.74
N ILE A 7 -11.39 31.90 10.63
CA ILE A 7 -11.65 31.26 9.33
C ILE A 7 -10.43 30.45 8.87
N PHE A 8 -9.22 31.00 8.97
CA PHE A 8 -8.00 30.27 8.62
C PHE A 8 -7.81 29.01 9.47
N ILE A 9 -7.99 29.08 10.79
CA ILE A 9 -7.86 27.90 11.67
C ILE A 9 -8.92 26.83 11.32
N ILE A 10 -10.17 27.24 11.07
CA ILE A 10 -11.24 26.31 10.67
C ILE A 10 -10.95 25.66 9.30
N LEU A 11 -10.36 26.40 8.36
CA LEU A 11 -9.97 25.86 7.06
C LEU A 11 -8.83 24.84 7.18
N ILE A 12 -7.84 25.10 8.05
CA ILE A 12 -6.71 24.18 8.26
C ILE A 12 -7.16 22.89 8.99
N HIS A 13 -8.20 22.94 9.84
CA HIS A 13 -8.71 21.74 10.51
C HIS A 13 -9.67 20.90 9.65
N ASN A 14 -10.16 21.43 8.51
CA ASN A 14 -11.11 20.74 7.63
C ASN A 14 -10.51 20.25 6.31
N THR A 15 -9.20 20.41 6.07
CA THR A 15 -8.57 19.65 5.00
C THR A 15 -8.49 18.19 5.45
N VAL A 16 -9.53 17.42 5.12
CA VAL A 16 -9.41 15.97 4.96
C VAL A 16 -8.15 15.78 4.12
N ASP A 17 -7.18 15.01 4.62
CA ASP A 17 -5.98 14.63 3.88
C ASP A 17 -6.39 13.77 2.68
N THR A 18 -6.91 14.40 1.61
CA THR A 18 -7.26 13.72 0.37
C THR A 18 -6.03 13.33 -0.41
N ASN A 19 -4.89 13.96 -0.12
CA ASN A 19 -3.63 13.72 -0.81
C ASN A 19 -2.81 12.72 -0.02
N LEU A 20 -3.00 11.43 -0.34
CA LEU A 20 -2.08 10.40 0.13
C LEU A 20 -0.66 10.68 -0.37
N PRO A 21 0.37 10.28 0.40
CA PRO A 21 1.73 10.49 -0.05
C PRO A 21 2.02 9.78 -1.37
N ASN A 22 2.60 10.50 -2.33
CA ASN A 22 3.02 9.94 -3.60
C ASN A 22 4.35 9.18 -3.48
N ILE A 23 4.65 8.34 -4.46
CA ILE A 23 5.96 7.70 -4.56
C ILE A 23 6.98 8.73 -5.03
N GLU A 24 7.97 8.99 -4.18
CA GLU A 24 9.13 9.82 -4.51
C GLU A 24 10.32 8.91 -4.80
N TYR A 25 10.55 8.63 -6.08
CA TYR A 25 11.75 7.90 -6.51
C TYR A 25 12.96 8.80 -6.52
N GLU A 26 14.12 8.25 -6.20
CA GLU A 26 15.39 8.94 -6.34
C GLU A 26 15.69 9.22 -7.83
N SER A 27 16.35 10.33 -8.12
CA SER A 27 16.56 10.77 -9.51
C SER A 27 17.30 9.76 -10.38
N TRP A 28 18.33 9.09 -9.82
CA TRP A 28 19.10 8.07 -10.53
C TRP A 28 18.27 6.83 -10.90
N MET A 29 17.22 6.52 -10.12
CA MET A 29 16.34 5.40 -10.44
C MET A 29 15.51 5.70 -11.70
N LEU A 30 15.14 6.96 -11.92
CA LEU A 30 14.27 7.36 -13.02
C LEU A 30 14.95 7.29 -14.40
N GLU A 31 16.28 7.19 -14.44
CA GLU A 31 17.05 7.16 -15.70
C GLU A 31 16.75 5.90 -16.52
N ASP A 32 16.70 4.73 -15.86
CA ASP A 32 16.51 3.41 -16.50
C ASP A 32 15.16 2.74 -16.15
N MET A 33 14.36 3.34 -15.26
CA MET A 33 13.10 2.76 -14.80
C MET A 33 12.10 2.60 -15.96
N PRO A 34 11.55 1.39 -16.17
CA PRO A 34 10.48 1.18 -17.14
C PRO A 34 9.26 2.03 -16.80
N LYS A 35 8.53 2.47 -17.83
CA LYS A 35 7.30 3.24 -17.64
C LYS A 35 6.27 2.42 -16.87
N ARG A 36 5.57 3.11 -15.98
CA ARG A 36 4.34 2.60 -15.37
C ARG A 36 3.28 2.38 -16.45
N THR A 37 2.78 1.15 -16.56
CA THR A 37 1.75 0.76 -17.55
C THR A 37 0.52 0.14 -16.91
N ARG A 38 0.56 -0.16 -15.61
CA ARG A 38 -0.56 -0.75 -14.87
C ARG A 38 -1.28 0.30 -14.03
N PHE A 39 -2.60 0.35 -14.23
CA PHE A 39 -3.53 1.26 -13.57
C PHE A 39 -4.88 0.56 -13.38
N THR A 40 -5.65 0.98 -12.37
CA THR A 40 -7.06 0.60 -12.30
C THR A 40 -7.87 1.40 -13.32
N ASN A 41 -8.82 0.74 -13.99
CA ASN A 41 -9.80 1.40 -14.86
C ASN A 41 -11.14 1.62 -14.16
N VAL A 42 -11.31 1.13 -12.94
CA VAL A 42 -12.54 1.22 -12.17
C VAL A 42 -12.63 2.60 -11.52
N SER A 43 -13.73 3.32 -11.77
CA SER A 43 -13.95 4.70 -11.31
C SER A 43 -13.96 4.82 -9.79
N GLU A 44 -14.62 3.90 -9.12
CA GLU A 44 -14.81 3.83 -7.68
C GLU A 44 -13.46 3.70 -6.99
N CYS A 45 -12.58 2.85 -7.52
CA CYS A 45 -11.23 2.62 -7.01
C CYS A 45 -10.27 3.82 -7.20
N LYS A 46 -10.67 4.83 -7.97
CA LYS A 46 -9.91 6.09 -8.15
C LYS A 46 -10.35 7.17 -7.17
N LEU A 47 -11.45 6.98 -6.45
CA LEU A 47 -11.92 7.92 -5.44
C LEU A 47 -10.93 7.93 -4.27
N PRO A 48 -10.70 9.09 -3.63
CA PRO A 48 -9.85 9.15 -2.44
C PRO A 48 -10.45 8.30 -1.30
N PRO A 49 -9.64 7.81 -0.35
CA PRO A 49 -10.17 7.20 0.86
C PRO A 49 -11.09 8.16 1.60
N ASP A 50 -12.21 7.64 2.08
CA ASP A 50 -13.20 8.43 2.78
C ASP A 50 -13.75 7.67 3.98
N VAL A 51 -13.34 8.14 5.17
CA VAL A 51 -13.80 7.61 6.46
C VAL A 51 -15.25 8.03 6.77
N GLY A 52 -15.79 9.01 6.04
CA GLY A 52 -17.11 9.57 6.27
C GLY A 52 -17.24 10.24 7.64
N LYS A 53 -18.44 10.18 8.20
CA LYS A 53 -18.78 10.69 9.54
C LYS A 53 -19.62 9.69 10.34
N THR A 54 -19.67 9.89 11.64
CA THR A 54 -20.67 9.23 12.49
C THR A 54 -22.05 9.71 12.04
N CYS A 55 -22.99 8.78 11.91
CA CYS A 55 -24.35 9.11 11.51
C CYS A 55 -25.07 9.89 12.61
N ASP A 56 -25.94 10.82 12.21
CA ASP A 56 -26.74 11.62 13.15
C ASP A 56 -27.91 10.80 13.74
N ASN A 57 -28.32 9.73 13.05
CA ASN A 57 -29.38 8.82 13.48
C ASN A 57 -28.77 7.46 13.84
N ASP A 58 -29.08 6.92 15.03
CA ASP A 58 -28.67 5.60 15.52
C ASP A 58 -29.38 4.45 14.79
N ASN A 59 -29.30 4.41 13.45
CA ASN A 59 -29.71 3.23 12.71
C ASN A 59 -28.64 2.13 12.89
N ILE A 60 -29.07 0.94 13.29
CA ILE A 60 -28.19 -0.21 13.63
C ILE A 60 -27.17 -0.56 12.52
N ASN A 61 -27.47 -0.23 11.26
CA ASN A 61 -26.62 -0.56 10.10
C ASN A 61 -25.48 0.43 9.85
N THR A 62 -25.26 1.40 10.73
CA THR A 62 -24.27 2.47 10.50
C THR A 62 -23.15 2.53 11.54
N THR A 63 -22.78 1.38 12.08
CA THR A 63 -21.67 1.29 13.05
C THR A 63 -20.31 1.49 12.38
N SER A 64 -19.36 2.02 13.15
CA SER A 64 -17.98 2.17 12.69
C SER A 64 -17.31 0.81 12.52
N LYS A 65 -16.60 0.60 11.41
CA LYS A 65 -15.91 -0.66 11.13
C LYS A 65 -14.66 -0.44 10.29
N ILE A 66 -13.70 -1.37 10.41
CA ILE A 66 -12.57 -1.43 9.49
C ILE A 66 -13.07 -1.91 8.12
N VAL A 67 -12.73 -1.14 7.10
CA VAL A 67 -12.95 -1.42 5.68
C VAL A 67 -11.63 -1.22 4.93
N TYR A 68 -11.58 -1.65 3.68
CA TYR A 68 -10.44 -1.43 2.80
C TYR A 68 -10.81 -0.50 1.66
N TYR A 69 -9.86 0.31 1.22
CA TYR A 69 -9.95 1.10 0.00
C TYR A 69 -8.74 0.82 -0.87
N PHE A 70 -8.90 0.99 -2.17
CA PHE A 70 -7.84 0.83 -3.14
C PHE A 70 -7.03 2.12 -3.25
N ASP A 71 -5.72 2.01 -3.10
CA ASP A 71 -4.78 3.08 -3.42
C ASP A 71 -4.32 2.90 -4.88
N PRO A 72 -4.71 3.79 -5.81
CA PRO A 72 -4.35 3.67 -7.21
C PRO A 72 -2.89 4.04 -7.48
N ILE A 73 -2.16 4.66 -6.55
CA ILE A 73 -0.74 4.96 -6.68
C ILE A 73 0.08 3.69 -6.42
N LEU A 74 -0.19 2.99 -5.33
CA LEU A 74 0.53 1.76 -4.93
C LEU A 74 -0.06 0.48 -5.51
N LEU A 75 -1.25 0.54 -6.13
CA LEU A 75 -2.00 -0.61 -6.65
C LEU A 75 -2.25 -1.68 -5.58
N GLU A 76 -2.60 -1.21 -4.38
CA GLU A 76 -2.75 -2.04 -3.20
C GLU A 76 -3.91 -1.51 -2.34
N CYS A 77 -4.50 -2.40 -1.53
CA CYS A 77 -5.64 -2.09 -0.70
C CYS A 77 -5.21 -1.89 0.76
N TYR A 78 -5.61 -0.78 1.35
CA TYR A 78 -5.24 -0.40 2.72
C TYR A 78 -6.47 -0.25 3.61
N PRO A 79 -6.35 -0.56 4.91
CA PRO A 79 -7.43 -0.42 5.85
C PRO A 79 -7.69 1.06 6.19
N MET A 80 -8.96 1.36 6.49
CA MET A 80 -9.42 2.62 7.10
C MET A 80 -10.62 2.34 8.02
N MET A 81 -10.87 3.23 8.97
CA MET A 81 -12.05 3.17 9.81
C MET A 81 -13.20 3.94 9.17
N TYR A 82 -14.16 3.21 8.58
CA TYR A 82 -15.41 3.84 8.17
C TYR A 82 -16.22 4.22 9.41
N LYS A 83 -16.71 5.45 9.46
CA LYS A 83 -17.45 5.99 10.62
C LYS A 83 -18.96 5.76 10.57
N GLY A 84 -19.51 5.31 9.44
CA GLY A 84 -20.89 4.85 9.35
C GLY A 84 -21.74 5.55 8.27
N CYS A 85 -21.50 6.83 7.99
CA CYS A 85 -22.23 7.61 6.98
C CYS A 85 -21.29 8.44 6.10
N ASN A 86 -21.78 8.81 4.91
CA ASN A 86 -21.14 9.76 3.98
C ASN A 86 -19.71 9.39 3.56
N GLY A 87 -19.35 8.11 3.56
CA GLY A 87 -18.18 7.64 2.82
C GLY A 87 -18.50 7.52 1.32
N ASN A 88 -17.49 7.14 0.53
CA ASN A 88 -17.65 6.88 -0.90
C ASN A 88 -17.51 5.37 -1.23
N GLN A 89 -17.58 5.04 -2.52
CA GLN A 89 -17.60 3.66 -3.01
C GLN A 89 -16.23 2.98 -3.08
N ASN A 90 -15.12 3.68 -2.80
CA ASN A 90 -13.82 3.04 -2.62
C ASN A 90 -13.75 2.37 -1.24
N MET A 91 -14.63 1.39 -1.03
CA MET A 91 -14.91 0.83 0.29
C MET A 91 -15.34 -0.63 0.17
N PHE A 92 -14.50 -1.53 0.67
CA PHE A 92 -14.65 -2.97 0.57
C PHE A 92 -14.56 -3.62 1.95
N ALA A 93 -15.20 -4.77 2.14
CA ALA A 93 -15.25 -5.44 3.43
C ALA A 93 -13.89 -5.99 3.85
N ASP A 94 -13.11 -6.49 2.88
CA ASP A 94 -11.77 -7.00 3.12
C ASP A 94 -10.79 -6.67 1.97
N ARG A 95 -9.53 -7.02 2.20
CA ARG A 95 -8.42 -6.72 1.28
C ARG A 95 -8.52 -7.48 -0.03
N ASP A 96 -8.97 -8.74 0.00
CA ASP A 96 -9.01 -9.58 -1.20
C ASP A 96 -10.19 -9.15 -2.10
N GLU A 97 -11.35 -8.80 -1.53
CA GLU A 97 -12.47 -8.20 -2.26
C GLU A 97 -12.04 -6.91 -2.97
N CYS A 98 -11.39 -5.99 -2.25
CA CYS A 98 -10.87 -4.74 -2.80
C CYS A 98 -9.95 -4.99 -4.00
N LYS A 99 -9.02 -5.95 -3.89
CA LYS A 99 -8.11 -6.28 -4.99
C LYS A 99 -8.84 -6.87 -6.18
N SER A 100 -9.71 -7.84 -5.94
CA SER A 100 -10.46 -8.50 -7.01
C SER A 100 -11.38 -7.55 -7.76
N TYR A 101 -11.90 -6.52 -7.08
CA TYR A 101 -12.72 -5.50 -7.69
C TYR A 101 -11.90 -4.46 -8.46
N CYS A 102 -10.80 -3.96 -7.89
CA CYS A 102 -10.07 -2.82 -8.44
C CYS A 102 -8.94 -3.18 -9.41
N LEU A 103 -8.38 -4.37 -9.33
CA LEU A 103 -7.29 -4.83 -10.19
C LEU A 103 -7.83 -5.74 -11.28
N GLN A 104 -7.26 -5.59 -12.48
CA GLN A 104 -7.56 -6.48 -13.59
C GLN A 104 -7.03 -7.90 -13.30
N SER A 105 -7.66 -8.91 -13.89
CA SER A 105 -7.29 -10.32 -13.67
C SER A 105 -5.88 -10.67 -14.15
N ASP A 106 -5.29 -9.84 -15.00
CA ASP A 106 -3.92 -9.96 -15.51
C ASP A 106 -2.89 -9.16 -14.69
N TYR A 107 -3.29 -8.56 -13.55
CA TYR A 107 -2.36 -7.93 -12.64
C TYR A 107 -1.48 -8.99 -11.96
N ASP A 108 -0.23 -9.04 -12.42
CA ASP A 108 0.84 -9.93 -12.00
C ASP A 108 1.30 -9.70 -10.55
N GLY A 109 1.35 -8.45 -10.09
CA GLY A 109 1.73 -8.10 -8.72
C GLY A 109 2.97 -7.22 -8.59
N CYS A 110 3.62 -6.82 -9.69
CA CYS A 110 4.81 -5.97 -9.63
C CYS A 110 4.52 -4.59 -9.03
N ARG A 111 5.39 -4.13 -8.13
CA ARG A 111 5.26 -2.81 -7.51
C ARG A 111 5.53 -1.67 -8.50
N GLY A 112 5.03 -0.48 -8.16
CA GLY A 112 5.15 0.73 -9.00
C GLY A 112 4.30 0.71 -10.27
N GLY A 113 3.49 -0.33 -10.48
CA GLY A 113 2.66 -0.47 -11.68
C GLY A 113 3.46 -0.69 -12.97
N ILE A 114 4.68 -1.21 -12.86
CA ILE A 114 5.49 -1.64 -13.99
C ILE A 114 5.05 -3.04 -14.39
N LYS A 115 4.82 -3.28 -15.69
CA LYS A 115 4.52 -4.64 -16.17
C LYS A 115 5.73 -5.57 -15.96
N PRO A 116 5.52 -6.88 -15.77
CA PRO A 116 6.58 -7.87 -15.75
C PRO A 116 7.39 -7.84 -17.04
N SER A 117 8.64 -8.28 -16.95
CA SER A 117 9.42 -8.59 -18.15
C SER A 117 8.70 -9.64 -18.99
N GLU A 118 8.67 -9.45 -20.30
CA GLU A 118 8.20 -10.45 -21.26
C GLU A 118 9.16 -11.65 -21.38
N ARG A 119 10.41 -11.49 -20.90
CA ARG A 119 11.47 -12.49 -21.02
C ARG A 119 11.80 -13.08 -19.65
N MET A 120 11.41 -14.35 -19.44
CA MET A 120 12.05 -15.25 -18.48
C MET A 120 13.07 -16.06 -19.27
N CYS A 121 14.36 -16.00 -18.90
CA CYS A 121 15.32 -16.89 -19.52
C CYS A 121 15.10 -18.32 -18.97
N GLY A 122 15.05 -19.30 -19.87
CA GLY A 122 14.60 -20.68 -19.58
C GLY A 122 13.18 -21.06 -20.05
N TRP A 123 12.24 -20.12 -20.27
CA TRP A 123 10.92 -20.45 -20.86
C TRP A 123 10.95 -20.43 -22.40
N ASN A 124 11.73 -19.53 -23.01
CA ASN A 124 11.91 -19.43 -24.48
C ASN A 124 13.22 -18.75 -24.94
N SER A 125 14.13 -18.36 -24.05
CA SER A 125 15.43 -17.78 -24.40
C SER A 125 16.57 -18.43 -23.63
N THR A 126 17.68 -18.72 -24.31
CA THR A 126 18.93 -19.14 -23.68
C THR A 126 19.54 -17.92 -22.96
N CYS A 127 19.93 -18.05 -21.69
CA CYS A 127 20.71 -17.02 -20.99
C CYS A 127 22.19 -17.06 -21.48
N GLU A 128 22.44 -17.34 -22.77
CA GLU A 128 23.80 -17.60 -23.29
C GLU A 128 24.71 -16.37 -23.25
N ASP A 129 24.13 -15.17 -23.34
CA ASP A 129 24.86 -13.90 -23.24
C ASP A 129 24.93 -13.37 -21.78
N GLU A 130 24.33 -14.05 -20.81
CA GLU A 130 24.35 -13.66 -19.39
C GLU A 130 25.13 -14.72 -18.60
N ASN A 131 26.22 -14.33 -17.92
CA ASN A 131 27.08 -15.22 -17.11
C ASN A 131 26.32 -15.80 -15.89
N LEU A 132 25.38 -16.72 -16.11
CA LEU A 132 24.48 -17.25 -15.10
C LEU A 132 24.58 -18.79 -15.02
N ASN A 133 24.62 -19.32 -13.80
CA ASN A 133 24.70 -20.76 -13.56
C ASN A 133 23.42 -21.47 -14.05
N LYS A 134 23.59 -22.49 -14.91
CA LYS A 134 22.53 -23.30 -15.56
C LYS A 134 21.54 -24.03 -14.64
N THR A 135 21.63 -23.92 -13.32
CA THR A 135 20.84 -24.72 -12.37
C THR A 135 19.55 -24.06 -11.89
N GLU A 136 19.19 -22.85 -12.34
CA GLU A 136 17.95 -22.18 -11.95
C GLU A 136 16.99 -22.09 -13.15
N HIS A 137 15.92 -22.89 -13.14
CA HIS A 137 14.96 -22.99 -14.25
C HIS A 137 14.04 -21.75 -14.44
N TYR A 138 14.22 -20.68 -13.66
CA TYR A 138 13.44 -19.44 -13.79
C TYR A 138 14.31 -18.24 -13.47
N MET A 139 15.06 -17.76 -14.46
CA MET A 139 15.89 -16.56 -14.30
C MET A 139 15.24 -15.37 -14.99
N CYS A 140 15.25 -14.23 -14.31
CA CYS A 140 14.86 -12.95 -14.88
C CYS A 140 16.05 -12.31 -15.58
N SER A 141 15.81 -11.62 -16.70
CA SER A 141 16.83 -10.80 -17.36
C SER A 141 17.47 -9.79 -16.40
N ASN A 142 18.63 -9.25 -16.79
CA ASN A 142 19.28 -8.17 -16.07
C ASN A 142 18.30 -7.05 -15.67
N ASN A 143 18.45 -6.54 -14.43
CA ASN A 143 17.58 -5.56 -13.75
C ASN A 143 16.19 -6.02 -13.32
N TYR A 144 15.81 -7.26 -13.58
CA TYR A 144 14.57 -7.84 -13.06
C TYR A 144 14.86 -8.89 -11.97
N MET A 145 13.88 -9.16 -11.11
CA MET A 145 13.95 -10.19 -10.07
C MET A 145 12.71 -11.07 -10.09
N LEU A 146 12.89 -12.34 -9.71
CA LEU A 146 11.80 -13.29 -9.60
C LEU A 146 10.90 -12.93 -8.42
N VAL A 147 9.62 -12.75 -8.69
CA VAL A 147 8.58 -12.58 -7.68
C VAL A 147 7.64 -13.77 -7.78
N ILE A 148 7.50 -14.48 -6.65
CA ILE A 148 6.62 -15.65 -6.56
C ILE A 148 5.17 -15.16 -6.57
N GLY A 149 4.44 -15.52 -7.62
CA GLY A 149 3.03 -15.14 -7.75
C GLY A 149 2.09 -16.13 -7.08
N LYS A 150 0.83 -15.75 -6.89
CA LYS A 150 -0.23 -16.68 -6.44
C LYS A 150 -0.59 -17.71 -7.52
N LYS A 151 -0.46 -17.33 -8.80
CA LYS A 151 -0.87 -18.11 -9.97
C LYS A 151 0.32 -18.57 -10.82
N TYR A 152 1.21 -17.63 -11.14
CA TYR A 152 2.46 -17.89 -11.86
C TYR A 152 3.56 -16.97 -11.33
N ASP A 153 4.79 -17.47 -11.29
CA ASP A 153 5.97 -16.66 -11.00
C ASP A 153 6.25 -15.72 -12.17
N HIS A 154 6.76 -14.52 -11.87
CA HIS A 154 6.98 -13.48 -12.87
C HIS A 154 8.20 -12.62 -12.48
N CYS A 155 8.68 -11.83 -13.43
CA CYS A 155 9.87 -11.01 -13.27
C CYS A 155 9.51 -9.53 -13.13
N CYS A 156 9.73 -8.94 -11.96
CA CYS A 156 9.49 -7.53 -11.68
C CYS A 156 10.78 -6.70 -11.73
N TYR A 157 10.67 -5.42 -12.09
CA TYR A 157 11.83 -4.53 -12.15
C TYR A 157 12.44 -4.35 -10.74
N LYS A 158 13.68 -4.82 -10.58
CA LYS A 158 14.32 -5.10 -9.30
C LYS A 158 14.44 -3.86 -8.43
N GLU A 159 14.89 -2.74 -8.98
CA GLU A 159 15.15 -1.54 -8.19
C GLU A 159 13.86 -0.95 -7.61
N THR A 160 12.79 -0.86 -8.41
CA THR A 160 11.49 -0.38 -7.93
C THR A 160 10.89 -1.33 -6.92
N GLU A 161 10.98 -2.64 -7.16
CA GLU A 161 10.46 -3.66 -6.25
C GLU A 161 11.13 -3.55 -4.88
N LEU A 162 12.47 -3.55 -4.85
CA LEU A 162 13.25 -3.45 -3.61
C LEU A 162 13.07 -2.11 -2.91
N PHE A 163 12.99 -1.00 -3.65
CA PHE A 163 12.75 0.32 -3.07
C PHE A 163 11.41 0.37 -2.33
N LEU A 164 10.32 -0.03 -3.00
CA LEU A 164 8.99 0.00 -2.40
C LEU A 164 8.85 -1.05 -1.27
N GLN A 165 9.43 -2.24 -1.44
CA GLN A 165 9.51 -3.22 -0.37
C GLN A 165 10.25 -2.67 0.86
N SER A 166 11.38 -1.95 0.67
CA SER A 166 12.13 -1.36 1.79
C SER A 166 11.31 -0.34 2.58
N LYS A 167 10.42 0.40 1.91
CA LYS A 167 9.51 1.36 2.54
C LYS A 167 8.44 0.66 3.39
N GLU A 168 7.98 -0.53 2.98
CA GLU A 168 7.06 -1.37 3.77
C GLU A 168 7.74 -2.08 4.94
N ASP A 169 8.99 -2.52 4.76
CA ASP A 169 9.75 -3.29 5.75
C ASP A 169 10.36 -2.42 6.85
N LEU A 170 10.54 -1.11 6.60
CA LEU A 170 11.10 -0.16 7.56
C LEU A 170 10.10 0.18 8.69
N VAL A 171 9.56 -0.81 9.39
CA VAL A 171 8.67 -0.62 10.52
C VAL A 171 9.48 -0.64 11.81
N ARG A 172 9.63 0.53 12.45
CA ARG A 172 10.41 0.68 13.69
C ARG A 172 9.58 1.46 14.70
N CYS A 173 9.06 0.77 15.71
CA CYS A 173 8.40 1.43 16.82
C CYS A 173 9.44 1.92 17.84
N MET A 174 9.56 3.24 17.96
CA MET A 174 10.35 3.88 19.02
C MET A 174 9.56 3.83 20.34
N GLY A 175 10.05 3.10 21.34
CA GLY A 175 9.57 3.22 22.72
C GLY A 175 10.30 4.33 23.48
N GLY A 176 9.69 4.86 24.54
CA GLY A 176 10.22 6.00 25.30
C GLY A 176 11.60 5.79 25.93
N ASN A 177 12.05 4.55 26.10
CA ASN A 177 13.36 4.18 26.70
C ASN A 177 14.20 3.28 25.78
N PHE A 178 14.23 3.54 24.46
CA PHE A 178 14.91 2.68 23.47
C PHE A 178 14.43 1.22 23.44
N SER A 179 13.41 0.87 24.22
CA SER A 179 12.74 -0.42 24.15
C SER A 179 12.05 -0.51 22.79
N LYS A 180 12.34 -1.59 22.05
CA LYS A 180 11.66 -1.88 20.78
C LYS A 180 10.18 -2.09 21.10
N ALA A 181 9.33 -1.11 20.80
CA ALA A 181 7.89 -1.35 20.77
C ALA A 181 7.59 -2.34 19.64
N ILE A 182 6.50 -3.09 19.75
CA ILE A 182 6.17 -4.17 18.82
C ILE A 182 5.23 -3.63 17.74
N PRO A 183 5.59 -3.71 16.46
CA PRO A 183 4.65 -3.37 15.40
C PRO A 183 3.53 -4.39 15.29
N VAL A 184 2.32 -3.90 15.02
CA VAL A 184 1.15 -4.74 14.80
C VAL A 184 1.33 -5.53 13.50
N LYS A 185 1.08 -6.84 13.56
CA LYS A 185 1.11 -7.74 12.40
C LYS A 185 -0.30 -7.93 11.84
N LEU A 186 -0.42 -7.96 10.52
CA LEU A 186 -1.65 -8.27 9.80
C LEU A 186 -2.01 -9.76 9.96
N ASP A 187 -1.02 -10.65 9.80
CA ASP A 187 -1.17 -12.10 10.02
C ASP A 187 -0.15 -12.58 11.07
N LYS A 188 -0.60 -13.45 11.96
CA LYS A 188 0.21 -14.07 13.02
C LYS A 188 0.86 -15.39 12.59
N LYS A 189 0.49 -15.96 11.44
CA LYS A 189 0.85 -17.35 11.03
C LYS A 189 2.04 -17.47 10.06
N GLY A 190 2.60 -16.37 9.55
CA GLY A 190 3.67 -16.39 8.55
C GLY A 190 5.10 -16.41 9.12
N TYR A 191 6.03 -17.03 8.36
CA TYR A 191 7.48 -17.04 8.65
C TYR A 191 8.12 -15.65 8.48
N HIS A 192 7.57 -14.84 7.57
CA HIS A 192 7.91 -13.43 7.40
C HIS A 192 6.80 -12.55 8.00
N PRO A 193 7.14 -11.55 8.83
CA PRO A 193 6.14 -10.70 9.43
C PRO A 193 5.49 -9.81 8.36
N LYS A 194 4.17 -9.94 8.19
CA LYS A 194 3.38 -8.95 7.45
C LYS A 194 2.84 -7.93 8.45
N TRP A 195 3.24 -6.68 8.30
CA TRP A 195 2.79 -5.59 9.18
C TRP A 195 1.39 -5.13 8.80
N LEU A 196 0.63 -4.68 9.80
CA LEU A 196 -0.60 -3.93 9.56
C LEU A 196 -0.20 -2.51 9.10
N LEU A 197 -0.23 -2.30 7.79
CA LEU A 197 0.08 -1.02 7.16
C LEU A 197 -1.21 -0.31 6.74
N GLY A 198 -1.23 1.01 6.90
CA GLY A 198 -2.16 1.93 6.26
C GLY A 198 -1.38 2.99 5.48
N ARG A 199 -2.07 3.95 4.88
CA ARG A 199 -1.41 5.07 4.14
C ARG A 199 -1.35 6.35 4.94
N SER A 200 -2.36 6.59 5.76
CA SER A 200 -2.38 7.72 6.67
C SER A 200 -2.87 7.31 8.05
N CYS A 201 -2.24 7.86 9.09
CA CYS A 201 -2.77 7.75 10.46
C CYS A 201 -4.14 8.41 10.60
N SER A 202 -4.49 9.40 9.76
CA SER A 202 -5.82 10.04 9.78
C SER A 202 -6.96 9.07 9.43
N HIS A 203 -6.64 7.91 8.84
CA HIS A 203 -7.61 6.87 8.52
C HIS A 203 -8.01 6.00 9.73
N ASN A 204 -7.41 6.21 10.90
CA ASN A 204 -7.77 5.54 12.17
C ASN A 204 -7.87 4.00 12.08
N PHE A 205 -7.04 3.37 11.26
CA PHE A 205 -7.06 1.92 11.02
C PHE A 205 -6.40 1.09 12.14
N CYS A 206 -5.69 1.76 13.05
CA CYS A 206 -4.97 1.08 14.12
C CYS A 206 -5.91 0.51 15.19
N PRO A 207 -5.60 -0.70 15.72
CA PRO A 207 -6.39 -1.28 16.79
C PRO A 207 -6.24 -0.51 18.12
N PRO A 208 -7.14 -0.72 19.09
CA PRO A 208 -7.02 -0.11 20.41
C PRO A 208 -5.68 -0.42 21.10
N ASN A 209 -5.25 0.48 22.01
CA ASN A 209 -3.98 0.38 22.74
C ASN A 209 -2.73 0.38 21.84
N THR A 210 -2.84 0.97 20.66
CA THR A 210 -1.70 1.20 19.76
C THR A 210 -1.61 2.66 19.36
N ILE A 211 -0.40 3.10 19.06
CA ILE A 211 -0.11 4.42 18.52
C ILE A 211 0.24 4.26 17.04
N CYS A 212 -0.39 5.08 16.20
CA CYS A 212 -0.05 5.15 14.79
C CYS A 212 1.21 5.99 14.57
N GLN A 213 2.12 5.53 13.72
CA GLN A 213 3.30 6.28 13.28
C GLN A 213 3.21 6.52 11.77
N GLN A 214 3.23 7.78 11.36
CA GLN A 214 3.23 8.21 9.97
C GLN A 214 4.65 8.21 9.40
N LYS A 215 4.82 7.72 8.18
CA LYS A 215 6.04 7.83 7.37
C LYS A 215 5.75 8.37 5.97
N ASP A 216 6.79 8.43 5.16
CA ASP A 216 6.80 8.94 3.79
C ASP A 216 5.74 8.29 2.89
N LEU A 217 5.56 6.96 2.97
CA LEU A 217 4.58 6.24 2.14
C LEU A 217 3.52 5.49 2.95
N TYR A 218 3.82 5.13 4.18
CA TYR A 218 2.95 4.25 4.96
C TYR A 218 2.76 4.79 6.35
N ALA A 219 1.68 4.36 6.97
CA ALA A 219 1.45 4.45 8.39
C ALA A 219 1.43 3.03 8.97
N TYR A 220 1.88 2.86 10.21
CA TYR A 220 1.82 1.59 10.91
C TYR A 220 1.50 1.77 12.39
N CYS A 221 1.06 0.69 13.01
CA CYS A 221 0.59 0.70 14.39
C CYS A 221 1.62 0.04 15.31
N CYS A 222 1.85 0.66 16.47
CA CYS A 222 2.80 0.20 17.48
C CYS A 222 2.08 0.00 18.81
N TYR A 223 2.26 -1.15 19.45
CA TYR A 223 1.80 -1.32 20.83
C TYR A 223 2.56 -0.36 21.75
N VAL A 224 1.82 0.28 22.64
CA VAL A 224 2.39 1.06 23.74
C VAL A 224 2.86 0.06 24.79
N ASN A 225 4.15 0.11 25.13
CA ASN A 225 4.69 -0.66 26.26
C ASN A 225 4.36 0.04 27.58
#